data_AF-A0A395R2R4-F1
#
_entry.id   AF-A0A395R2R4-F1
#
_cell.length_a   1.000
_cell.length_b   1.000
_cell.length_c   1.000
_cell.angle_alpha   90.00
_cell.angle_beta   90.00
_cell.angle_gamma   90.00
#
_symmetry.space_group_name_H-M   'P 1'
#
loop_
_entity.id
_entity.type
_entity.pdbx_description
1 polymer ?
#
loop_
_entity_poly.entity_id
_entity_poly.type
_entity_poly.pdbx_seq_one_letter_code
_entity_poly.pdbx_strand_id
1 'polypeptide(L)' 'MTKKTAKQQLLESEARDWIRRGYRTPEALEQLKAMLKEKRRSEANIIKLVDEMRAQWKRRAEWLTGGQGGG' A
#
# COMPACT_ATOMS: atom_id res chain seq x y z
N MET A 1 7.01 19.34 -10.96
CA MET A 1 7.19 17.87 -11.01
C MET A 1 8.11 17.44 -9.90
N THR A 2 7.59 16.91 -8.80
CA THR A 2 8.42 16.26 -7.77
C THR A 2 8.87 14.90 -8.32
N LYS A 3 10.14 14.80 -8.74
CA LYS A 3 10.72 13.51 -9.15
C LYS A 3 10.71 12.58 -7.93
N LYS A 4 9.91 11.52 -7.97
CA LYS A 4 9.97 10.47 -6.95
C LYS A 4 11.33 9.80 -7.01
N THR A 5 11.98 9.64 -5.87
CA THR A 5 13.24 8.90 -5.78
C THR A 5 13.01 7.43 -6.15
N ALA A 6 14.05 6.74 -6.66
CA ALA A 6 13.96 5.33 -7.03
C ALA A 6 13.40 4.46 -5.88
N LYS A 7 13.74 4.80 -4.63
CA LYS A 7 13.21 4.15 -3.42
C LYS A 7 11.69 4.28 -3.28
N GLN A 8 11.12 5.44 -3.62
CA GLN A 8 9.68 5.66 -3.59
C GLN A 8 8.96 4.87 -4.69
N GLN A 9 9.52 4.84 -5.91
CA GLN A 9 8.94 4.06 -7.01
C GLN A 9 8.92 2.55 -6.73
N LEU A 10 9.97 2.03 -6.09
CA LEU A 10 10.02 0.64 -5.63
C LEU A 10 8.97 0.34 -4.56
N LEU A 11 8.83 1.23 -3.56
CA LEU A 11 7.82 1.09 -2.51
C LEU A 11 6.39 1.10 -3.08
N GLU A 12 6.10 1.99 -4.03
CA GLU A 12 4.80 2.04 -4.69
C GLU A 12 4.49 0.78 -5.49
N SER A 13 5.50 0.25 -6.20
CA SER A 13 5.35 -0.99 -6.98
C SER A 13 5.08 -2.17 -6.05
N GLU A 14 5.80 -2.26 -4.94
CA GLU A 14 5.58 -3.29 -3.92
C GLU A 14 4.20 -3.16 -3.28
N ALA A 15 3.80 -1.95 -2.86
CA ALA A 15 2.49 -1.69 -2.28
C ALA A 15 1.38 -2.15 -3.25
N ARG A 16 1.52 -1.84 -4.54
CA ARG A 16 0.58 -2.27 -5.57
C ARG A 16 0.54 -3.78 -5.74
N ASP A 17 1.68 -4.46 -5.69
CA ASP A 17 1.77 -5.91 -5.79
C ASP A 17 1.06 -6.59 -4.60
N TRP A 18 1.30 -6.11 -3.38
CA TRP A 18 0.62 -6.60 -2.18
C TRP A 18 -0.90 -6.39 -2.24
N ILE A 19 -1.35 -5.22 -2.70
CA ILE A 19 -2.78 -4.95 -2.92
C ILE A 19 -3.36 -5.92 -3.96
N ARG A 20 -2.63 -6.19 -5.05
CA ARG A 20 -3.06 -7.13 -6.11
C ARG A 20 -3.15 -8.57 -5.60
N ARG A 21 -2.29 -8.96 -4.66
CA ARG A 21 -2.32 -10.26 -3.98
C ARG A 21 -3.46 -10.40 -2.96
N GLY A 22 -4.18 -9.32 -2.66
CA GLY A 22 -5.32 -9.35 -1.73
C GLY A 22 -5.03 -8.81 -0.33
N TYR A 23 -3.83 -8.25 -0.08
CA TYR A 23 -3.49 -7.59 1.18
C TYR A 23 -4.10 -6.19 1.26
N ARG A 24 -5.43 -6.15 1.29
CA ARG A 24 -6.26 -4.95 1.20
C ARG A 24 -7.25 -4.84 2.36
N THR A 25 -6.94 -5.40 3.51
CA THR A 25 -7.75 -5.30 4.74
C THR A 25 -6.83 -5.00 5.90
N PRO A 26 -7.33 -4.38 6.99
CA PRO A 26 -6.52 -4.15 8.19
C PRO A 26 -5.88 -5.45 8.71
N GLU A 27 -6.64 -6.54 8.76
CA GLU A 27 -6.12 -7.87 9.17
C GLU A 27 -5.00 -8.36 8.24
N ALA A 28 -5.16 -8.24 6.92
CA ALA A 28 -4.13 -8.65 5.98
C ALA A 28 -2.88 -7.75 6.09
N LEU A 29 -3.03 -6.46 6.40
CA LEU A 29 -1.90 -5.57 6.65
C LEU A 29 -1.14 -5.97 7.92
N GLU A 30 -1.82 -6.45 8.97
CA GLU A 30 -1.15 -6.97 10.17
C GLU A 30 -0.34 -8.24 9.87
N GLN A 31 -0.92 -9.15 9.08
CA GLN A 31 -0.20 -10.35 8.60
C GLN A 31 1.01 -9.98 7.73
N LEU A 32 0.85 -8.99 6.84
CA LEU A 32 1.95 -8.48 6.02
C LEU A 32 3.06 -7.87 6.88
N LYS A 33 2.72 -7.08 7.91
CA LYS A 33 3.70 -6.54 8.85
C LYS A 33 4.48 -7.64 9.55
N ALA A 34 3.80 -8.67 10.06
CA ALA A 34 4.43 -9.82 10.71
C ALA A 34 5.40 -10.53 9.76
N MET A 35 4.96 -10.86 8.55
CA MET A 35 5.79 -11.51 7.53
C MET A 35 7.02 -10.67 7.15
N LEU A 36 6.89 -9.34 7.05
CA LEU A 36 8.02 -8.46 6.75
C LEU A 36 8.99 -8.33 7.93
N LYS A 37 8.49 -8.37 9.17
CA LYS A 37 9.33 -8.44 10.38
C LYS A 37 10.14 -9.74 10.40
N GLU A 38 9.53 -10.87 10.07
CA GLU A 38 10.23 -12.16 9.95
C GLU A 38 11.33 -12.13 8.87
N LYS A 39 11.10 -11.42 7.77
CA LYS A 39 12.12 -11.17 6.73
C LYS A 39 13.20 -10.15 7.12
N ARG A 40 13.28 -9.78 8.41
CA ARG A 40 14.24 -8.80 8.98
C ARG A 40 14.24 -7.44 8.29
N ARG A 41 13.10 -7.01 7.74
CA ARG A 41 12.95 -5.62 7.28
C ARG A 41 12.93 -4.69 8.48
N SER A 42 13.61 -3.55 8.36
CA SER A 42 13.53 -2.49 9.37
C SER A 42 12.10 -2.01 9.52
N GLU A 43 11.67 -1.80 10.77
CA GLU A 43 10.31 -1.36 11.08
C GLU A 43 9.93 -0.07 10.34
N ALA A 44 10.86 0.87 10.18
CA ALA A 44 10.65 2.10 9.41
C ALA A 44 10.27 1.85 7.93
N ASN A 45 10.83 0.81 7.28
CA ASN A 45 10.47 0.46 5.91
C ASN A 45 9.09 -0.24 5.86
N ILE A 46 8.76 -1.03 6.87
CA ILE A 46 7.45 -1.69 6.98
C ILE A 46 6.35 -0.65 7.17
N ILE A 47 6.56 0.31 8.08
CA ILE A 47 5.63 1.42 8.31
C ILE A 47 5.42 2.21 7.02
N LYS A 48 6.49 2.57 6.30
CA LYS A 48 6.39 3.28 5.01
C LYS A 48 5.62 2.50 3.96
N LEU A 49 5.87 1.19 3.82
CA LEU A 49 5.14 0.37 2.86
C LEU A 49 3.64 0.31 3.20
N VAL A 50 3.30 0.13 4.47
CA VAL A 50 1.89 0.08 4.91
C VAL A 50 1.20 1.42 4.71
N ASP A 51 1.89 2.54 4.96
CA ASP A 51 1.35 3.88 4.71
C ASP A 51 1.07 4.11 3.21
N GLU A 52 2.01 3.74 2.33
CA GLU A 52 1.82 3.78 0.88
C GLU A 52 0.66 2.89 0.43
N MET A 53 0.55 1.67 0.96
CA MET A 53 -0.59 0.79 0.68
C MET A 53 -1.93 1.42 1.09
N ARG A 54 -1.97 2.07 2.26
CA ARG A 54 -3.17 2.75 2.76
C ARG A 54 -3.52 3.97 1.91
N ALA A 55 -2.54 4.75 1.48
CA ALA A 55 -2.73 5.89 0.59
C ALA A 55 -3.25 5.45 -0.79
N GLN A 56 -2.67 4.39 -1.37
CA GLN A 56 -3.15 3.81 -2.62
C GLN A 56 -4.56 3.26 -2.50
N TRP A 57 -4.89 2.62 -1.39
CA TRP A 57 -6.25 2.16 -1.14
C TRP A 57 -7.22 3.31 -0.94
N LYS A 58 -6.91 4.32 -0.12
CA LYS A 58 -7.79 5.51 0.05
C LYS A 58 -8.10 6.15 -1.30
N ARG A 59 -7.07 6.38 -2.12
CA ARG A 59 -7.24 6.90 -3.49
C ARG A 59 -8.08 5.98 -4.39
N ARG A 60 -7.93 4.66 -4.24
CA ARG A 60 -8.71 3.66 -4.99
C ARG A 60 -10.15 3.53 -4.48
N ALA A 61 -10.38 3.71 -3.19
CA ALA A 61 -11.70 3.77 -2.58
C ALA A 61 -12.43 5.02 -3.09
N GLU A 62 -11.78 6.18 -3.10
CA GLU A 62 -12.30 7.40 -3.74
C GLU A 62 -12.58 7.20 -5.25
N TRP A 63 -11.80 6.39 -5.96
CA TRP A 63 -12.12 5.98 -7.33
C TRP A 63 -13.32 5.01 -7.43
N LEU A 64 -13.47 4.10 -6.48
CA LEU A 64 -14.57 3.14 -6.43
C LEU A 64 -15.89 3.78 -5.97
N THR A 65 -15.84 4.78 -5.08
CA THR A 65 -17.00 5.57 -4.64
C THR A 65 -17.26 6.80 -5.51
N GLY A 66 -16.26 7.28 -6.26
CA GLY A 66 -16.39 8.35 -7.25
C GLY A 66 -17.02 7.93 -8.58
N GLY A 67 -17.48 6.68 -8.68
CA GLY A 67 -18.26 6.14 -9.80
C GLY A 67 -19.74 5.91 -9.48
N GLN A 68 -20.28 6.48 -8.40
CA GLN A 68 -21.73 6.57 -8.20
C GLN A 68 -22.17 8.04 -8.29
N GLY A 69 -22.07 8.56 -9.52
CA GLY A 69 -22.77 9.75 -9.98
C GLY A 69 -23.33 9.41 -11.36
N GLY A 70 -24.57 8.94 -11.41
CA GLY A 70 -25.27 8.56 -12.63
C GLY A 70 -26.60 7.89 -12.32
N GLY A 71 -27.62 8.71 -12.03
CA GLY A 71 -29.00 8.32 -11.73
C GLY A 71 -29.68 9.34 -10.84
#